data_AF-A0A429S834-F1
#
_entry.id   AF-A0A429S834-F1
#
_cell.length_a   1.000
_cell.length_b   1.000
_cell.length_c   1.000
_cell.angle_alpha   90.00
_cell.angle_beta   90.00
_cell.angle_gamma   90.00
#
_symmetry.space_group_name_H-M   'P 1'
#
loop_
_entity.id
_entity.type
_entity.pdbx_description
1 polymer ?
#
loop_
_entity_poly.entity_id
_entity_poly.type
_entity_poly.pdbx_seq_one_letter_code
_entity_poly.pdbx_strand_id
1 'polypeptide(L)'
;MTSENGAGKAGAQDEGEAEVVAATWRYFLEEGGELVDPAVVRAAYAQPRLRELCPGVSHGVMFFNRGTGFAARRVGGEVHKTPDGRYRVRGPLEAPTTLAEVDTLDEAFALLVTTLPAP
;
A
#
# COMPACT_ATOMS: atom_id res chain seq x y z
N MET A 1 -1.19 21.11 -40.37
CA MET A 1 -1.92 21.74 -39.25
C MET A 1 -1.67 20.87 -38.03
N THR A 2 -0.65 21.22 -37.27
CA THR A 2 -0.25 20.52 -36.04
C THR A 2 -1.28 20.83 -34.97
N SER A 3 -1.78 19.83 -34.26
CA SER A 3 -2.43 20.04 -32.97
C SER A 3 -2.11 18.85 -32.08
N GLU A 4 -1.04 19.05 -31.31
CA GLU A 4 -0.82 18.44 -30.00
C GLU A 4 -1.98 18.85 -29.06
N ASN A 5 -2.40 17.93 -28.18
CA ASN A 5 -2.64 18.18 -26.75
C ASN A 5 -3.44 17.03 -26.10
N GLY A 6 -2.73 15.94 -25.77
CA GLY A 6 -3.21 14.90 -24.85
C GLY A 6 -2.46 14.84 -23.52
N ALA A 7 -1.29 15.50 -23.43
CA ALA A 7 -0.38 15.37 -22.30
C ALA A 7 -0.78 16.20 -21.05
N GLY A 8 -1.60 17.25 -21.21
CA GLY A 8 -1.90 18.18 -20.13
C GLY A 8 -2.92 17.71 -19.09
N LYS A 9 -3.77 16.72 -19.41
CA LYS A 9 -4.78 16.19 -18.46
C LYS A 9 -4.28 15.03 -17.62
N ALA A 10 -3.43 14.17 -18.18
CA ALA A 10 -2.84 13.05 -17.45
C ALA A 10 -1.93 13.56 -16.33
N GLY A 11 -1.02 14.50 -16.62
CA GLY A 11 -0.10 15.05 -15.61
C GLY A 11 -0.81 15.72 -14.43
N ALA A 12 -1.85 16.52 -14.68
CA ALA A 12 -2.60 17.18 -13.61
C ALA A 12 -3.43 16.18 -12.77
N GLN A 13 -3.92 15.09 -13.38
CA GLN A 13 -4.60 14.03 -12.65
C GLN A 13 -3.59 13.22 -11.81
N ASP A 14 -2.44 12.87 -12.38
CA ASP A 14 -1.38 12.12 -11.70
C ASP A 14 -0.82 12.92 -10.51
N GLU A 15 -0.63 14.24 -10.65
CA GLU A 15 -0.24 15.13 -9.56
C GLU A 15 -1.30 15.17 -8.45
N GLY A 16 -2.58 15.24 -8.81
CA GLY A 16 -3.69 15.16 -7.86
C GLY A 16 -3.76 13.81 -7.13
N GLU A 17 -3.53 12.71 -7.84
CA GLU A 17 -3.46 11.38 -7.23
C GLU A 17 -2.28 11.25 -6.27
N ALA A 18 -1.10 11.75 -6.64
CA ALA A 18 0.08 11.76 -5.78
C ALA A 18 -0.15 12.59 -4.50
N GLU A 19 -0.82 13.74 -4.60
CA GLU A 19 -1.18 14.56 -3.44
C GLU A 19 -2.13 13.82 -2.50
N VAL A 20 -3.15 13.14 -3.05
CA VAL A 20 -4.09 12.32 -2.26
C VAL A 20 -3.37 11.16 -1.57
N VAL A 21 -2.47 10.47 -2.28
CA VAL A 21 -1.65 9.40 -1.69
C VAL A 21 -0.80 9.96 -0.53
N ALA A 22 -0.12 11.08 -0.73
CA ALA A 22 0.70 11.71 0.29
C ALA A 22 -0.12 12.20 1.50
N ALA A 23 -1.33 12.72 1.28
CA ALA A 23 -2.25 13.11 2.36
C ALA A 23 -2.74 11.88 3.15
N THR A 24 -3.07 10.79 2.46
CA THR A 24 -3.53 9.56 3.10
C THR A 24 -2.42 8.92 3.95
N TRP A 25 -1.18 8.91 3.45
CA TRP A 25 -0.03 8.45 4.23
C TRP A 25 0.21 9.29 5.48
N ARG A 26 0.14 10.63 5.37
CA ARG A 26 0.26 11.52 6.54
C ARG A 26 -0.78 11.21 7.59
N TYR A 27 -2.05 11.08 7.19
CA TYR A 27 -3.14 10.69 8.09
C TYR A 27 -2.81 9.42 8.88
N PHE A 28 -2.37 8.35 8.22
CA PHE A 28 -2.04 7.11 8.94
C PHE A 28 -0.79 7.23 9.84
N LEU A 29 0.20 8.03 9.44
CA LEU A 29 1.42 8.25 10.23
C LEU A 29 1.14 9.08 11.50
N GLU A 30 0.20 10.00 11.44
CA GLU A 30 -0.10 10.97 12.52
C GLU A 30 -1.27 10.53 13.39
N GLU A 31 -2.35 10.01 12.79
CA GLU A 31 -3.64 9.75 13.46
C GLU A 31 -4.13 8.30 13.36
N GLY A 32 -3.48 7.46 12.54
CA GLY A 32 -3.95 6.09 12.24
C GLY A 32 -3.85 5.06 13.37
N GLY A 33 -3.33 5.45 14.54
CA GLY A 33 -3.01 4.53 15.64
C GLY A 33 -4.21 3.80 16.27
N GLU A 34 -5.43 4.35 16.12
CA GLU A 34 -6.66 3.66 16.56
C GLU A 34 -7.13 2.58 15.59
N LEU A 35 -6.71 2.66 14.32
CA LEU A 35 -7.13 1.74 13.26
C LEU A 35 -6.15 0.59 13.08
N VAL A 36 -4.85 0.86 13.26
CA VAL A 36 -3.76 -0.09 13.03
C VAL A 36 -2.57 0.30 13.91
N ASP A 37 -1.76 -0.69 14.30
CA ASP A 37 -0.52 -0.44 15.05
C ASP A 37 0.39 0.55 14.29
N PRO A 38 0.80 1.68 14.92
CA PRO A 38 1.69 2.65 14.29
C PRO A 38 3.01 2.07 13.76
N ALA A 39 3.51 0.97 14.34
CA ALA A 39 4.69 0.28 13.83
C ALA A 39 4.45 -0.34 12.45
N VAL A 40 3.25 -0.88 12.19
CA VAL A 40 2.85 -1.42 10.90
C VAL A 40 2.85 -0.32 9.84
N VAL A 41 2.27 0.84 10.16
CA VAL A 41 2.24 2.00 9.25
C VAL A 41 3.65 2.46 8.90
N ARG A 42 4.52 2.63 9.91
CA ARG A 42 5.91 3.08 9.68
C ARG A 42 6.71 2.08 8.83
N ALA A 43 6.57 0.79 9.10
CA ALA A 43 7.27 -0.24 8.34
C ALA A 43 6.78 -0.31 6.88
N ALA A 44 5.47 -0.19 6.65
CA ALA A 44 4.92 -0.09 5.31
C ALA A 44 5.42 1.16 4.57
N TYR A 45 5.39 2.33 5.23
CA TYR A 45 5.83 3.60 4.67
C TYR A 45 7.32 3.62 4.32
N ALA A 46 8.14 2.84 5.04
CA ALA A 46 9.58 2.72 4.77
C ALA A 46 9.85 2.12 3.38
N GLN A 47 8.94 1.32 2.83
CA GLN A 47 9.08 0.70 1.51
C GLN A 47 8.72 1.70 0.39
N PRO A 48 9.66 2.10 -0.48
CA PRO A 48 9.41 3.11 -1.51
C PRO A 48 8.23 2.76 -2.43
N ARG A 49 8.15 1.50 -2.87
CA ARG A 49 7.08 1.03 -3.77
C ARG A 49 5.69 1.03 -3.13
N LEU A 50 5.59 0.90 -1.81
CA LEU A 50 4.30 1.00 -1.11
C LEU A 50 3.91 2.46 -0.88
N ARG A 51 4.90 3.35 -0.71
CA ARG A 51 4.68 4.79 -0.51
C ARG A 51 3.97 5.47 -1.68
N GLU A 52 4.12 4.91 -2.88
CA GLU A 52 3.45 5.35 -4.11
C GLU A 52 1.99 4.88 -4.21
N LEU A 53 1.57 3.94 -3.35
CA LEU A 53 0.21 3.39 -3.34
C LEU A 53 -0.64 4.07 -2.27
N CYS A 54 -1.95 4.09 -2.49
CA CYS A 54 -2.90 4.61 -1.52
C CYS A 54 -3.14 3.56 -0.41
N PRO A 55 -2.77 3.82 0.85
CA PRO A 55 -2.98 2.87 1.93
C PRO A 55 -4.42 2.91 2.43
N GLY A 56 -4.88 1.79 2.98
CA GLY A 56 -6.12 1.70 3.73
C GLY A 56 -6.02 0.64 4.81
N VAL A 57 -6.95 0.66 5.76
CA VAL A 57 -7.00 -0.33 6.85
C VAL A 57 -8.40 -0.95 6.90
N SER A 58 -8.44 -2.26 7.08
CA SER A 58 -9.67 -3.01 7.34
C SER A 58 -9.36 -4.12 8.33
N HIS A 59 -10.17 -4.25 9.39
CA HIS A 59 -9.97 -5.26 10.44
C HIS A 59 -8.56 -5.23 11.06
N GLY A 60 -7.96 -4.04 11.19
CA GLY A 60 -6.60 -3.87 11.70
C GLY A 60 -5.49 -4.28 10.72
N VAL A 61 -5.83 -4.66 9.50
CA VAL A 61 -4.88 -5.06 8.44
C VAL A 61 -4.78 -3.97 7.41
N MET A 62 -3.54 -3.62 7.06
CA MET A 62 -3.24 -2.60 6.08
C MET A 62 -3.25 -3.21 4.66
N PHE A 63 -3.90 -2.53 3.72
CA PHE A 63 -3.96 -2.90 2.31
C PHE A 63 -3.59 -1.71 1.44
N PHE A 64 -3.26 -1.97 0.17
CA PHE A 64 -2.80 -0.95 -0.76
C PHE A 64 -3.64 -0.96 -2.03
N ASN A 65 -3.96 0.23 -2.54
CA ASN A 65 -4.62 0.40 -3.82
C ASN A 65 -3.71 1.09 -4.82
N ARG A 66 -3.79 0.66 -6.09
CA ARG A 66 -3.31 1.42 -7.23
C ARG A 66 -4.39 2.44 -7.62
N GLY A 67 -4.00 3.71 -7.73
CA GLY A 67 -4.91 4.83 -7.97
C GLY A 67 -5.74 5.21 -6.72
N THR A 68 -6.62 6.20 -6.90
CA THR A 68 -7.49 6.72 -5.82
C THR A 68 -8.95 6.80 -6.29
N GLY A 69 -9.90 6.90 -5.35
CA GLY A 69 -11.32 7.06 -5.66
C GLY A 69 -11.98 5.80 -6.27
N PHE A 70 -12.95 6.00 -7.16
CA PHE A 70 -13.81 4.92 -7.70
C PHE A 70 -13.07 3.89 -8.57
N ALA A 71 -11.97 4.29 -9.22
CA ALA A 71 -11.17 3.39 -10.06
C ALA A 71 -10.04 2.67 -9.29
N ALA A 72 -9.93 2.90 -7.98
CA ALA A 72 -8.87 2.32 -7.16
C ALA A 72 -8.98 0.79 -7.12
N ARG A 73 -7.88 0.10 -7.40
CA ARG A 73 -7.81 -1.38 -7.35
C ARG A 73 -6.86 -1.82 -6.26
N ARG A 74 -7.31 -2.72 -5.38
CA ARG A 74 -6.45 -3.35 -4.37
C ARG A 74 -5.36 -4.18 -5.03
N VAL A 75 -4.12 -4.01 -4.57
CA VAL A 75 -2.92 -4.67 -5.10
C VAL A 75 -2.07 -5.24 -3.97
N GLY A 76 -1.24 -6.23 -4.33
CA GLY A 76 -0.39 -6.93 -3.39
C GLY A 76 -1.16 -7.85 -2.45
N GLY A 77 -0.42 -8.43 -1.52
CA GLY A 77 -0.93 -9.32 -0.48
C GLY A 77 -1.30 -8.62 0.82
N GLU A 78 -1.18 -9.34 1.93
CA GLU A 78 -1.50 -8.85 3.27
C GLU A 78 -0.47 -9.32 4.30
N VAL A 79 -0.22 -8.50 5.32
CA VAL A 79 0.64 -8.85 6.46
C VAL A 79 -0.26 -9.02 7.70
N HIS A 80 -0.17 -10.18 8.34
CA HIS A 80 -0.98 -10.53 9.51
C HIS A 80 -0.07 -10.87 10.68
N LYS A 81 -0.31 -10.29 11.85
CA LYS A 81 0.38 -10.68 13.08
C LYS A 81 -0.14 -12.03 13.56
N THR A 82 0.75 -12.96 13.89
CA THR A 82 0.39 -14.30 14.36
C THR A 82 0.39 -14.37 15.89
N PRO A 83 -0.29 -15.36 16.51
CA PRO A 83 -0.37 -15.49 17.97
C PRO A 83 0.99 -15.68 18.67
N ASP A 84 1.97 -16.24 17.96
CA ASP A 84 3.35 -16.42 18.42
C ASP A 84 4.23 -15.17 18.21
N GLY A 85 3.64 -14.06 17.77
CA GLY A 85 4.31 -12.75 17.67
C GLY A 85 5.03 -12.49 16.35
N ARG A 86 5.07 -13.46 15.43
CA ARG A 86 5.62 -13.33 14.07
C ARG A 86 4.63 -12.62 13.13
N TYR A 87 5.07 -12.43 11.88
CA TYR A 87 4.28 -11.81 10.83
C TYR A 87 4.13 -12.76 9.64
N ARG A 88 2.90 -13.16 9.36
CA ARG A 88 2.55 -13.96 8.20
C ARG A 88 2.26 -13.05 7.00
N VAL A 89 3.00 -13.25 5.91
CA VAL A 89 2.77 -12.57 4.64
C VAL A 89 1.96 -13.48 3.73
N ARG A 90 0.82 -13.00 3.26
CA ARG A 90 -0.02 -13.67 2.28
C ARG A 90 0.18 -13.05 0.91
N GLY A 91 0.02 -13.86 -0.14
CA GLY A 91 0.00 -13.40 -1.53
C GLY A 91 -1.26 -12.59 -1.86
N PRO A 92 -1.36 -12.10 -3.11
CA PRO A 92 -2.50 -11.30 -3.55
C PRO A 92 -3.84 -12.02 -3.38
N LEU A 93 -4.92 -11.26 -3.25
CA LEU A 93 -6.28 -11.82 -3.10
C LEU A 93 -6.68 -12.79 -4.22
N GLU A 94 -6.12 -12.61 -5.42
CA GLU A 94 -6.35 -13.46 -6.59
C GLU A 94 -5.68 -14.83 -6.47
N ALA A 95 -4.64 -14.95 -5.64
CA ALA A 95 -3.91 -16.18 -5.35
C ALA A 95 -3.51 -16.21 -3.85
N PRO A 96 -4.48 -16.38 -2.92
CA PRO A 96 -4.27 -16.11 -1.51
C PRO A 96 -3.57 -17.28 -0.79
N THR A 97 -2.28 -17.45 -1.07
CA THR A 97 -1.39 -18.40 -0.38
C THR A 97 -0.56 -17.71 0.70
N THR A 98 -0.10 -18.44 1.72
CA THR A 98 0.95 -17.95 2.61
C THR A 98 2.28 -17.99 1.87
N LEU A 99 2.99 -16.86 1.83
CA LEU A 99 4.31 -16.76 1.21
C LEU A 99 5.41 -17.08 2.21
N ALA A 100 5.35 -16.49 3.40
CA ALA A 100 6.27 -16.76 4.50
C ALA A 100 5.68 -16.32 5.84
N GLU A 101 6.35 -16.75 6.91
CA GLU A 101 6.25 -16.16 8.25
C GLU A 101 7.63 -15.65 8.63
N VAL A 102 7.72 -14.40 9.05
CA VAL A 102 8.97 -13.70 9.37
C VAL A 102 8.88 -13.02 10.73
N ASP A 103 10.02 -12.68 11.31
CA ASP A 103 10.08 -12.19 12.69
C ASP A 103 9.86 -10.68 12.80
N THR A 104 10.03 -9.95 11.70
CA THR A 104 9.96 -8.48 11.71
C THR A 104 8.97 -7.92 10.68
N LEU A 105 8.43 -6.74 10.99
CA LEU A 105 7.60 -5.98 10.04
C LEU A 105 8.38 -5.56 8.79
N ASP A 106 9.66 -5.24 8.94
CA ASP A 106 10.50 -4.79 7.82
C ASP A 106 10.65 -5.90 6.77
N GLU A 107 10.98 -7.12 7.21
CA GLU A 107 11.02 -8.30 6.36
C GLU A 107 9.65 -8.61 5.74
N ALA A 108 8.58 -8.47 6.54
CA ALA A 108 7.23 -8.77 6.08
C ALA A 108 6.81 -7.84 4.95
N PHE A 109 7.07 -6.54 5.08
CA PHE A 109 6.73 -5.54 4.07
C PHE A 109 7.69 -5.58 2.87
N ALA A 110 8.97 -5.93 3.07
CA ALA A 110 9.88 -6.20 1.96
C ALA A 110 9.39 -7.38 1.10
N LEU A 111 8.90 -8.46 1.73
CA LEU A 111 8.29 -9.59 1.03
C LEU A 111 6.94 -9.19 0.39
N LEU A 112 6.13 -8.37 1.06
CA LEU A 112 4.89 -7.87 0.50
C LEU A 112 5.13 -7.11 -0.82
N VAL A 113 6.19 -6.31 -0.91
CA VAL A 113 6.56 -5.57 -2.13
C VAL A 113 6.79 -6.49 -3.32
N THR A 114 7.28 -7.72 -3.11
CA THR A 114 7.49 -8.69 -4.19
C THR A 114 6.18 -9.24 -4.76
N THR A 115 5.05 -9.01 -4.08
CA THR A 115 3.72 -9.42 -4.53
C THR A 115 3.01 -8.36 -5.37
N LEU A 116 3.56 -7.15 -5.42
CA LEU A 116 2.99 -6.05 -6.19
C LEU A 116 3.11 -6.36 -7.69
N PRO A 117 2.12 -5.93 -8.49
CA PRO A 117 2.25 -5.97 -9.95
C PRO A 117 3.48 -5.16 -10.40
N ALA A 118 3.94 -5.42 -11.62
CA ALA A 118 4.92 -4.55 -12.26
C ALA A 118 4.38 -3.10 -12.27
N PRO A 119 5.25 -2.09 -12.12
CA PRO A 119 4.87 -0.68 -12.22
C PRO A 119 4.11 -0.41 -13.52
#